data_AF-A0A3Z4X6F2-F1
#
_entry.id   AF-A0A3Z4X6F2-F1
#
_cell.length_a   1.000
_cell.length_b   1.000
_cell.length_c   1.000
_cell.angle_alpha   90.00
_cell.angle_beta   90.00
_cell.angle_gamma   90.00
#
_symmetry.space_group_name_H-M   'P 1'
#
loop_
_entity.id
_entity.type
_entity.pdbx_description
1 polymer ?
#
loop_
_entity_poly.entity_id
_entity_poly.type
_entity_poly.pdbx_seq_one_letter_code
_entity_poly.pdbx_strand_id
1 'polypeptide(L)'
;MSVLFDVADIANQYSATRFYEHVREAALRVLEASNLEIDETQIRDFYQRFAFAYIIGVKTRDPSTMVDLLQEDTLEPLGNWELVTDGLSVDQFAKETSVDTTFLAAQGSPEQHQAAFGAAVSLLAEELTNLTGFAGLIESLYPGRYQTYVGDSFNDVVLICE
;
A
#
# COMPACT_ATOMS: atom_id res chain seq x y z
N MET A 1 4.27 -14.24 24.85
CA MET A 1 4.20 -12.92 25.52
C MET A 1 4.18 -11.93 24.40
N SER A 2 3.07 -11.24 24.17
CA SER A 2 2.96 -10.38 22.98
C SER A 2 3.82 -9.13 23.13
N VAL A 3 4.66 -8.86 22.13
CA VAL A 3 5.49 -7.66 22.00
C VAL A 3 4.81 -6.71 21.03
N LEU A 4 4.75 -5.44 21.43
CA LEU A 4 4.16 -4.36 20.65
C LEU A 4 5.30 -3.56 20.03
N PHE A 5 5.24 -3.38 18.71
CA PHE A 5 6.22 -2.62 17.95
C PHE A 5 5.54 -1.44 17.27
N ASP A 6 5.87 -0.23 17.70
CA ASP A 6 5.49 1.01 17.00
C ASP A 6 6.38 1.16 15.76
N VAL A 7 5.78 1.07 14.57
CA VAL A 7 6.52 1.06 13.30
C VAL A 7 7.24 2.38 13.06
N ALA A 8 6.60 3.50 13.37
CA ALA A 8 7.18 4.82 13.16
C ALA A 8 8.36 5.06 14.12
N ASP A 9 8.20 4.68 15.39
CA ASP A 9 9.28 4.81 16.38
C ASP A 9 10.48 3.93 16.02
N ILE A 10 10.26 2.68 15.61
CA ILE A 10 11.34 1.75 15.22
C ILE A 10 12.05 2.20 13.95
N ALA A 11 11.31 2.68 12.95
CA ALA A 11 11.90 3.26 11.75
C ALA A 11 12.78 4.48 12.10
N ASN A 12 12.34 5.32 13.04
CA ASN A 12 13.14 6.45 13.54
C ASN A 12 14.40 5.98 14.28
N GLN A 13 14.30 4.96 15.15
CA GLN A 13 15.44 4.39 15.88
C GLN A 13 16.49 3.77 14.95
N TYR A 14 16.08 3.15 13.85
CA TYR A 14 16.98 2.58 12.84
C TYR A 14 17.70 3.65 11.99
N SER A 15 17.21 4.89 12.00
CA SER A 15 17.43 5.97 11.03
C SER A 15 16.38 5.98 9.93
N ALA A 16 15.42 6.89 10.08
CA ALA A 16 14.33 7.08 9.13
C ALA A 16 14.84 7.28 7.70
N THR A 17 15.94 8.01 7.50
CA THR A 17 16.54 8.22 6.17
C THR A 17 16.91 6.91 5.49
N ARG A 18 17.61 6.02 6.21
CA ARG A 18 18.01 4.71 5.67
C ARG A 18 16.83 3.79 5.42
N PHE A 19 15.83 3.85 6.30
CA PHE A 19 14.60 3.10 6.13
C PHE A 19 13.87 3.52 4.84
N TYR A 20 13.65 4.82 4.64
CA TYR A 20 12.99 5.34 3.45
C TYR A 20 13.81 5.16 2.17
N GLU A 21 15.15 5.02 2.24
CA GLU A 21 15.96 4.61 1.09
C GLU A 21 15.55 3.21 0.60
N HIS A 22 15.36 2.24 1.50
CA HIS A 22 14.93 0.88 1.14
C HIS A 22 13.50 0.87 0.60
N VAL A 23 12.60 1.63 1.22
CA VAL A 23 11.22 1.82 0.73
C VAL A 23 11.24 2.38 -0.69
N ARG A 24 12.05 3.42 -0.92
CA ARG A 24 12.19 4.05 -2.23
C ARG A 24 12.74 3.07 -3.27
N GLU A 25 13.79 2.32 -2.94
CA GLU A 25 14.36 1.33 -3.86
C GLU A 25 13.36 0.24 -4.23
N ALA A 26 12.62 -0.30 -3.25
CA ALA A 26 11.58 -1.30 -3.50
C ALA A 26 10.44 -0.74 -4.36
N ALA A 27 9.96 0.46 -4.05
CA ALA A 27 8.93 1.14 -4.82
C ALA A 27 9.38 1.43 -6.25
N LEU A 28 10.59 1.95 -6.46
CA LEU A 28 11.12 2.24 -7.79
C LEU A 28 11.17 0.99 -8.66
N ARG A 29 11.58 -0.17 -8.13
CA ARG A 29 11.56 -1.43 -8.89
C ARG A 29 10.16 -1.79 -9.39
N VAL A 30 9.14 -1.57 -8.57
CA VAL A 30 7.73 -1.83 -8.94
C VAL A 30 7.26 -0.86 -10.03
N LEU A 31 7.60 0.43 -9.89
CA LEU A 31 7.22 1.48 -10.84
C LEU A 31 7.95 1.33 -12.17
N GLU A 32 9.25 1.04 -12.16
CA GLU A 32 10.05 0.81 -13.37
C GLU A 32 9.56 -0.43 -14.12
N ALA A 33 9.15 -1.49 -13.42
CA ALA A 33 8.61 -2.69 -14.06
C ALA A 33 7.23 -2.47 -14.70
N SER A 34 6.43 -1.54 -14.17
CA SER A 34 5.07 -1.23 -14.63
C SER A 34 4.98 0.02 -15.53
N ASN A 35 6.07 0.79 -15.59
CA ASN A 35 6.13 2.09 -16.25
C ASN A 35 5.04 3.07 -15.77
N LEU A 36 4.65 2.97 -14.48
CA LEU A 36 3.68 3.88 -13.86
C LEU A 36 4.34 5.18 -13.44
N GLU A 37 3.59 6.27 -13.53
CA GLU A 37 4.00 7.58 -13.04
C GLU A 37 3.31 7.85 -11.70
N ILE A 38 4.03 8.46 -10.75
CA ILE A 38 3.46 8.88 -9.47
C ILE A 38 3.23 10.38 -9.51
N ASP A 39 2.10 10.82 -8.97
CA ASP A 39 1.84 12.24 -8.79
C ASP A 39 2.84 12.86 -7.78
N GLU A 40 3.62 13.85 -8.23
CA GLU A 40 4.66 14.49 -7.43
C GLU A 40 4.12 15.11 -6.13
N THR A 41 2.85 15.50 -6.10
CA THR A 41 2.23 16.09 -4.90
C THR A 41 1.92 15.05 -3.82
N GLN A 42 1.77 13.78 -4.22
CA GLN A 42 1.41 12.67 -3.34
C GLN A 42 2.58 11.73 -3.05
N ILE A 43 3.78 12.02 -3.55
CA ILE A 43 4.95 11.12 -3.43
C ILE A 43 5.28 10.73 -1.98
N ARG A 44 5.07 11.63 -1.02
CA ARG A 44 5.28 11.34 0.40
C ARG A 44 4.25 10.35 0.94
N ASP A 45 2.98 10.59 0.63
CA ASP A 45 1.87 9.71 1.04
C ASP A 45 2.04 8.31 0.43
N PHE A 46 2.41 8.28 -0.85
CA PHE A 46 2.76 7.08 -1.56
C PHE A 46 3.82 6.24 -0.83
N TYR A 47 4.97 6.81 -0.48
CA TYR A 47 6.02 6.04 0.20
C TYR A 47 5.59 5.56 1.59
N GLN A 48 4.78 6.34 2.30
CA GLN A 48 4.27 5.95 3.62
C GLN A 48 3.29 4.77 3.52
N ARG A 49 2.32 4.84 2.60
CA ARG A 49 1.35 3.76 2.38
C ARG A 49 2.02 2.53 1.76
N PHE A 50 2.99 2.72 0.86
CA PHE A 50 3.80 1.62 0.34
C PHE A 50 4.59 0.93 1.46
N ALA A 51 5.27 1.68 2.32
CA ALA A 51 5.99 1.10 3.46
C ALA A 51 5.05 0.34 4.40
N PHE A 52 3.88 0.91 4.72
CA PHE A 52 2.86 0.27 5.54
C PHE A 52 2.40 -1.07 4.94
N ALA A 53 1.96 -1.07 3.68
CA ALA A 53 1.51 -2.27 2.98
C ALA A 53 2.62 -3.34 2.89
N TYR A 54 3.85 -2.91 2.61
CA TYR A 54 4.99 -3.80 2.48
C TYR A 54 5.35 -4.48 3.80
N ILE A 55 5.38 -3.72 4.92
CA ILE A 55 5.63 -4.27 6.24
C ILE A 55 4.60 -5.34 6.59
N ILE A 56 3.31 -5.04 6.39
CA ILE A 56 2.24 -6.00 6.67
C ILE A 56 2.39 -7.23 5.79
N GLY A 57 2.59 -7.07 4.48
CA GLY A 57 2.82 -8.18 3.56
C GLY A 57 3.99 -9.08 3.94
N VAL A 58 5.09 -8.49 4.43
CA VAL A 58 6.23 -9.25 4.93
C VAL A 58 5.87 -10.02 6.21
N LYS A 59 5.23 -9.36 7.17
CA LYS A 59 4.88 -9.97 8.47
C LYS A 59 3.81 -11.05 8.35
N THR A 60 2.83 -10.89 7.46
CA THR A 60 1.85 -11.94 7.13
C THR A 60 2.45 -13.04 6.26
N ARG A 61 3.61 -12.78 5.64
CA ARG A 61 4.23 -13.60 4.59
C ARG A 61 3.26 -13.86 3.44
N ASP A 62 2.38 -12.90 3.17
CA ASP A 62 1.31 -13.00 2.20
C ASP A 62 1.32 -11.78 1.26
N PRO A 63 1.78 -11.95 0.01
CA PRO A 63 1.83 -10.87 -0.96
C PRO A 63 0.45 -10.35 -1.38
N SER A 64 -0.59 -11.16 -1.28
CA SER A 64 -1.95 -10.75 -1.61
C SER A 64 -2.46 -9.67 -0.64
N THR A 65 -2.15 -9.81 0.66
CA THR A 65 -2.46 -8.79 1.68
C THR A 65 -1.78 -7.46 1.37
N MET A 66 -0.54 -7.48 0.86
CA MET A 66 0.15 -6.25 0.45
C MET A 66 -0.58 -5.57 -0.71
N VAL A 67 -1.01 -6.34 -1.71
CA VAL A 67 -1.73 -5.80 -2.88
C VAL A 67 -3.09 -5.23 -2.48
N ASP A 68 -3.81 -5.87 -1.56
CA ASP A 68 -5.06 -5.35 -1.00
C ASP A 68 -4.89 -3.94 -0.42
N LEU A 69 -3.80 -3.73 0.33
CA LEU A 69 -3.49 -2.43 0.94
C LEU A 69 -2.94 -1.38 -0.05
N LEU A 70 -2.46 -1.81 -1.22
CA LEU A 70 -1.96 -0.93 -2.30
C LEU A 70 -3.02 -0.59 -3.34
N GLN A 71 -4.19 -1.25 -3.29
CA GLN A 71 -5.29 -0.99 -4.21
C GLN A 71 -6.10 0.23 -3.75
N GLU A 72 -6.43 1.10 -4.70
CA GLU A 72 -7.41 2.16 -4.51
C GLU A 72 -8.52 2.01 -5.54
N ASP A 73 -9.74 1.77 -5.06
CA ASP A 73 -10.92 1.73 -5.92
C ASP A 73 -11.38 3.16 -6.21
N THR A 74 -11.33 3.52 -7.48
CA THR A 74 -11.90 4.77 -7.99
C THR A 74 -13.30 4.51 -8.51
N LEU A 75 -14.24 5.38 -8.12
CA LEU A 75 -15.65 5.27 -8.46
C LEU A 75 -15.99 6.36 -9.49
N GLU A 76 -16.05 5.99 -10.77
CA GLU A 76 -16.39 6.92 -11.84
C GLU A 76 -17.88 6.82 -12.24
N PRO A 77 -18.64 7.94 -12.21
CA PRO A 77 -20.06 7.93 -12.57
C PRO A 77 -20.24 7.72 -14.08
N LEU A 78 -21.03 6.72 -14.47
CA LEU A 78 -21.21 6.31 -15.87
C LEU A 78 -22.16 7.23 -16.68
N GLY A 79 -22.47 8.41 -16.17
CA GLY A 79 -23.27 9.41 -16.88
C GLY A 79 -24.76 9.12 -16.99
N ASN A 80 -25.25 8.05 -16.37
CA ASN A 80 -26.67 7.68 -16.28
C ASN A 80 -27.36 8.43 -15.13
N TRP A 81 -27.36 9.75 -15.25
CA TRP A 81 -27.83 10.66 -14.22
C TRP A 81 -29.35 10.61 -14.02
N GLU A 82 -29.79 10.32 -12.80
CA GLU A 82 -31.19 10.35 -12.38
C GLU A 82 -31.43 11.54 -11.43
N LEU A 83 -32.59 12.18 -11.57
CA LEU A 83 -33.01 13.24 -10.67
C LEU A 83 -33.60 12.62 -9.41
N VAL A 84 -32.94 12.83 -8.28
CA VAL A 84 -33.43 12.41 -6.97
C VAL A 84 -34.05 13.63 -6.29
N THR A 85 -35.31 13.51 -5.88
CA THR A 85 -36.04 14.59 -5.21
C THR A 85 -36.33 14.20 -3.76
N ASP A 86 -35.76 14.91 -2.78
CA ASP A 86 -36.03 14.69 -1.35
C ASP A 86 -37.01 15.73 -0.79
N GLY A 87 -38.05 16.08 -1.56
CA GLY A 87 -39.11 17.03 -1.17
C GLY A 87 -38.67 18.50 -0.96
N LEU A 88 -37.38 18.78 -0.80
CA LEU A 88 -36.80 20.10 -0.54
C LEU A 88 -35.74 20.52 -1.58
N SER A 89 -35.09 19.56 -2.26
CA SER A 89 -34.14 19.80 -3.35
C SER A 89 -34.29 18.75 -4.46
N VAL A 90 -33.81 19.11 -5.65
CA VAL A 90 -33.63 18.21 -6.77
C VAL A 90 -32.13 18.08 -7.00
N ASP A 91 -31.59 16.91 -6.76
CA ASP A 91 -30.17 16.59 -6.93
C ASP A 91 -30.01 15.54 -8.05
N GLN A 92 -28.85 15.53 -8.70
CA GLN A 92 -28.60 14.67 -9.86
C GLN A 92 -27.48 13.68 -9.52
N PHE A 93 -27.81 12.38 -9.51
CA PHE A 93 -26.88 11.30 -9.14
C PHE A 93 -26.77 10.28 -10.26
N ALA A 94 -25.57 9.73 -10.49
CA ALA A 94 -25.39 8.62 -11.42
C ALA A 94 -25.97 7.34 -10.80
N LYS A 95 -26.72 6.59 -11.60
CA LYS A 95 -27.35 5.33 -11.17
C LYS A 95 -26.39 4.15 -11.15
N GLU A 96 -25.33 4.22 -11.97
CA GLU A 96 -24.28 3.22 -12.05
C GLU A 96 -22.92 3.92 -12.03
N THR A 97 -21.98 3.24 -11.40
CA THR A 97 -20.61 3.71 -11.21
C THR A 97 -19.70 2.58 -11.68
N SER A 98 -18.68 2.87 -12.50
CA SER A 98 -17.61 1.89 -12.69
C SER A 98 -16.71 1.90 -11.47
N VAL A 99 -16.18 0.71 -11.17
CA VAL A 99 -15.14 0.54 -10.16
C VAL A 99 -13.87 0.25 -10.91
N ASP A 100 -12.95 1.20 -10.88
CA ASP A 100 -11.63 1.08 -11.50
C ASP A 100 -10.59 0.98 -10.40
N THR A 101 -9.94 -0.19 -10.31
CA THR A 101 -8.92 -0.46 -9.30
C THR A 101 -7.57 0.06 -9.79
N THR A 102 -7.03 1.02 -9.06
CA THR A 102 -5.78 1.71 -9.40
C THR A 102 -4.69 1.40 -8.37
N PHE A 103 -3.45 1.45 -8.83
CA PHE A 103 -2.28 1.38 -7.95
C PHE A 103 -2.14 2.72 -7.24
N LEU A 104 -1.91 2.64 -5.93
CA LEU A 104 -1.89 3.78 -5.01
C LEU A 104 -1.16 5.02 -5.55
N ALA A 105 -1.85 6.16 -5.55
CA ALA A 105 -1.33 7.47 -5.97
C ALA A 105 -0.57 7.48 -7.34
N ALA A 106 -0.84 6.52 -8.22
CA ALA A 106 -0.20 6.39 -9.52
C ALA A 106 -1.15 6.73 -10.66
N GLN A 107 -0.59 7.17 -11.78
CA GLN A 107 -1.29 7.44 -13.03
C GLN A 107 -0.76 6.51 -14.12
N GLY A 108 -1.68 5.94 -14.91
CA GLY A 108 -1.34 5.06 -16.02
C GLY A 108 -2.56 4.36 -16.60
N SER A 109 -2.32 3.43 -17.53
CA SER A 109 -3.36 2.56 -18.05
C SER A 109 -3.69 1.44 -17.05
N PRO A 110 -4.90 0.84 -17.12
CA PRO A 110 -5.28 -0.28 -16.26
C PRO A 110 -4.31 -1.47 -16.37
N GLU A 111 -3.72 -1.68 -17.55
CA GLU A 111 -2.70 -2.72 -17.78
C GLU A 111 -1.42 -2.43 -16.98
N GLN A 112 -1.02 -1.16 -16.87
CA GLN A 112 0.15 -0.76 -16.08
C GLN A 112 -0.11 -0.92 -14.58
N HIS A 113 -1.31 -0.56 -14.11
CA HIS A 113 -1.72 -0.82 -12.72
C HIS A 113 -1.70 -2.32 -12.40
N GLN A 114 -2.24 -3.16 -13.28
CA GLN A 114 -2.18 -4.61 -13.13
C GLN A 114 -0.73 -5.14 -13.12
N ALA A 115 0.13 -4.62 -13.99
CA ALA A 115 1.54 -4.96 -14.01
C ALA A 115 2.27 -4.56 -12.72
N ALA A 116 1.92 -3.41 -12.13
CA ALA A 116 2.50 -2.95 -10.87
C ALA A 116 2.14 -3.87 -9.69
N PHE A 117 0.89 -4.30 -9.60
CA PHE A 117 0.49 -5.31 -8.59
C PHE A 117 1.27 -6.61 -8.78
N GLY A 118 1.40 -7.10 -10.01
CA GLY A 118 2.19 -8.29 -10.33
C GLY A 118 3.67 -8.15 -9.97
N ALA A 119 4.26 -6.98 -10.25
CA ALA A 119 5.65 -6.67 -9.91
C ALA A 119 5.87 -6.60 -8.40
N ALA A 120 4.96 -5.96 -7.66
CA ALA A 120 5.01 -5.89 -6.20
C ALA A 120 4.94 -7.29 -5.57
N VAL A 121 4.01 -8.13 -6.01
CA VAL A 121 3.89 -9.53 -5.55
C VAL A 121 5.16 -10.31 -5.83
N SER A 122 5.68 -10.19 -7.05
CA SER A 122 6.90 -10.92 -7.46
C SER A 122 8.11 -10.49 -6.64
N LEU A 123 8.27 -9.19 -6.41
CA LEU A 123 9.34 -8.63 -5.58
C LEU A 123 9.26 -9.15 -4.15
N LEU A 124 8.09 -9.04 -3.52
CA LEU A 124 7.91 -9.49 -2.14
C LEU A 124 8.09 -11.01 -2.01
N ALA A 125 7.57 -11.80 -2.96
CA ALA A 125 7.72 -13.26 -2.95
C ALA A 125 9.20 -13.68 -3.07
N GLU A 126 9.97 -13.00 -3.92
CA GLU A 126 11.40 -13.23 -4.07
C GLU A 126 12.16 -12.87 -2.77
N GLU A 127 11.89 -11.69 -2.21
CA GLU A 127 12.56 -11.23 -0.99
C GLU A 127 12.20 -12.10 0.24
N LEU A 128 10.96 -12.56 0.34
CA LEU A 128 10.52 -13.48 1.40
C LEU A 128 11.16 -14.87 1.30
N THR A 129 11.43 -15.32 0.07
CA THR A 129 12.10 -16.62 -0.18
C THR A 129 13.57 -16.56 0.19
N ASN A 130 14.24 -15.46 -0.18
CA ASN A 130 15.67 -15.30 0.04
C ASN A 130 16.02 -14.66 1.40
N LEU A 131 15.02 -14.10 2.10
CA LEU A 131 15.20 -13.28 3.31
C LEU A 131 16.22 -12.15 3.10
N THR A 132 16.13 -11.49 1.94
CA THR A 132 17.02 -10.41 1.52
C THR A 132 16.26 -9.11 1.32
N GLY A 133 17.00 -8.02 1.11
CA GLY A 133 16.42 -6.73 0.72
C GLY A 133 15.57 -6.12 1.84
N PHE A 134 14.44 -5.53 1.46
CA PHE A 134 13.59 -4.82 2.41
C PHE A 134 12.83 -5.80 3.32
N ALA A 135 12.39 -6.94 2.80
CA ALA A 135 11.76 -7.98 3.63
C ALA A 135 12.68 -8.52 4.73
N GLY A 136 13.96 -8.73 4.41
CA GLY A 136 14.97 -9.15 5.39
C GLY A 136 15.22 -8.09 6.48
N LEU A 137 15.22 -6.81 6.12
CA LEU A 137 15.32 -5.71 7.08
C LEU A 137 14.11 -5.67 8.02
N ILE A 138 12.89 -5.81 7.48
CA ILE A 138 11.65 -5.80 8.27
C ILE A 138 11.64 -6.94 9.28
N GLU A 139 12.04 -8.15 8.90
CA GLU A 139 12.13 -9.28 9.84
C GLU A 139 13.18 -9.05 10.95
N SER A 140 14.24 -8.30 10.66
CA SER A 140 15.21 -7.88 11.68
C SER A 140 14.70 -6.77 12.60
N LEU A 141 13.89 -5.84 12.09
CA LEU A 141 13.35 -4.71 12.85
C LEU A 141 12.18 -5.12 13.76
N TYR A 142 11.37 -6.07 13.29
CA TYR A 142 10.17 -6.54 13.98
C TYR A 142 10.28 -8.05 14.23
N PRO A 143 11.17 -8.50 15.14
CA PRO A 143 11.36 -9.91 15.41
C PRO A 143 10.12 -10.53 16.08
N GLY A 144 9.88 -11.80 15.80
CA GLY A 144 8.78 -12.57 16.41
C GLY A 144 7.68 -12.93 15.42
N ARG A 145 6.79 -13.82 15.86
CA ARG A 145 5.71 -14.34 15.02
C ARG A 145 4.58 -13.31 14.96
N TYR A 146 4.24 -12.86 13.76
CA TYR A 146 3.13 -11.93 13.57
C TYR A 146 1.81 -12.51 14.09
N GLN A 147 1.05 -11.68 14.85
CA GLN A 147 -0.32 -11.97 15.25
C GLN A 147 -1.32 -11.07 14.55
N THR A 148 -1.14 -9.75 14.68
CA THR A 148 -2.05 -8.74 14.14
C THR A 148 -1.37 -7.36 14.09
N TYR A 149 -2.00 -6.38 13.46
CA TYR A 149 -1.60 -4.98 13.52
C TYR A 149 -2.81 -4.11 13.91
N VAL A 150 -2.53 -2.95 14.49
CA VAL A 150 -3.55 -1.93 14.81
C VAL A 150 -3.11 -0.61 14.19
N GLY A 151 -4.01 0.07 13.49
CA GLY A 151 -3.76 1.35 12.83
C GLY A 151 -4.02 1.29 11.32
N ASP A 152 -4.40 2.44 10.76
CA ASP A 152 -4.74 2.63 9.33
C ASP A 152 -3.63 3.33 8.54
N SER A 153 -2.61 3.85 9.22
CA SER A 153 -1.57 4.71 8.65
C SER A 153 -0.19 4.33 9.16
N PHE A 154 0.87 4.59 8.38
CA PHE A 154 2.25 4.29 8.76
C PHE A 154 2.67 4.91 10.10
N ASN A 155 2.16 6.11 10.43
CA ASN A 155 2.53 6.81 11.66
C ASN A 155 1.84 6.25 12.91
N ASP A 156 0.72 5.54 12.73
CA ASP A 156 -0.13 5.06 13.84
C ASP A 156 -0.16 3.53 13.93
N VAL A 157 0.52 2.84 13.01
CA VAL A 157 0.52 1.39 12.95
C VAL A 157 1.42 0.79 14.03
N VAL A 158 0.83 -0.12 14.81
CA VAL A 158 1.50 -0.92 15.82
C VAL A 158 1.38 -2.39 15.43
N LEU A 159 2.53 -3.06 15.29
CA LEU A 159 2.59 -4.50 15.05
C LEU A 159 2.57 -5.26 16.37
N ILE A 160 1.77 -6.33 16.42
CA ILE A 160 1.69 -7.24 17.57
C ILE A 160 2.32 -8.57 17.18
N CYS A 161 3.42 -8.93 17.83
CA CYS A 161 4.16 -10.18 17.59
C CYS A 161 4.29 -11.03 18.86
N GLU A 162 4.49 -12.33 18.69
CA GLU A 162 4.75 -13.32 19.76
C GLU A 162 6.20 -13.73 19.90
#